data_AF-A0A6M1YNW3-F1
#
_entry.id   AF-A0A6M1YNW3-F1
#
_cell.length_a   1.000
_cell.length_b   1.000
_cell.length_c   1.000
_cell.angle_alpha   90.00
_cell.angle_beta   90.00
_cell.angle_gamma   90.00
#
_symmetry.space_group_name_H-M   'P 1'
#
loop_
_entity.id
_entity.type
_entity.pdbx_description
1 polymer ?
#
loop_
_entity_poly.entity_id
_entity_poly.type
_entity_poly.pdbx_seq_one_letter_code
_entity_poly.pdbx_strand_id
1 'polypeptide(L)'
;MNIENLHKVVFEKFLKNKKYSLVTKEIDRFLDKYLDKFFYIPAIKELQKAIFENHYIAIFSSSPVFLVQPISEILKVNEFKATKYLIDQDDKFDKIEVIMNGKKKAKEAKGLMKRLNITKKKVSVYSDSIDDLELFEVAKKKVAVSPSSKLYKLAKKRNWQIL
;
A
#
# COMPACT_ATOMS: atom_id res chain seq x y z
N MET A 1 -12.42 -4.03 13.57
CA MET A 1 -12.18 -5.17 12.66
C MET A 1 -10.73 -5.10 12.20
N ASN A 2 -9.96 -6.21 12.21
CA ASN A 2 -8.59 -6.21 11.70
C ASN A 2 -8.56 -6.44 10.17
N ILE A 3 -7.43 -6.15 9.53
CA ILE A 3 -7.29 -6.26 8.06
C ILE A 3 -7.54 -7.68 7.55
N GLU A 4 -7.12 -8.69 8.31
CA GLU A 4 -7.31 -10.10 7.95
C GLU A 4 -8.81 -10.46 7.85
N ASN A 5 -9.59 -10.06 8.86
CA ASN A 5 -11.03 -10.30 8.87
C ASN A 5 -11.76 -9.45 7.82
N LEU A 6 -11.31 -8.21 7.59
CA LEU A 6 -11.89 -7.36 6.55
C LEU A 6 -11.79 -8.03 5.18
N HIS A 7 -10.60 -8.51 4.79
CA HIS A 7 -10.43 -9.19 3.51
C HIS A 7 -11.25 -10.47 3.41
N LYS A 8 -11.34 -11.28 4.48
CA LYS A 8 -12.20 -12.47 4.50
C LYS A 8 -13.67 -12.12 4.24
N VAL A 9 -14.19 -11.11 4.95
CA VAL A 9 -15.58 -10.66 4.79
C VAL A 9 -15.82 -10.10 3.40
N VAL A 10 -14.92 -9.25 2.89
CA VAL A 10 -15.05 -8.66 1.55
C VAL A 10 -15.00 -9.75 0.48
N PHE A 11 -14.07 -10.70 0.62
CA PHE A 11 -13.91 -11.80 -0.32
C PHE A 11 -15.17 -12.66 -0.38
N GLU A 12 -15.63 -13.18 0.76
CA GLU A 12 -16.79 -14.07 0.82
C GLU A 12 -18.09 -13.39 0.38
N LYS A 13 -18.28 -12.10 0.72
CA LYS A 13 -19.53 -11.39 0.41
C LYS A 13 -19.58 -10.80 -0.99
N PHE A 14 -18.46 -10.33 -1.54
CA PHE A 14 -18.48 -9.52 -2.75
C PHE A 14 -17.66 -10.07 -3.92
N LEU A 15 -16.62 -10.88 -3.66
CA LEU A 15 -15.67 -11.27 -4.71
C LEU A 15 -15.77 -12.75 -5.09
N LYS A 16 -16.01 -13.64 -4.14
CA LYS A 16 -16.04 -15.09 -4.37
C LYS A 16 -16.96 -15.46 -5.54
N ASN A 17 -16.44 -16.28 -6.45
CA ASN A 17 -17.12 -16.71 -7.69
C ASN A 17 -17.46 -15.59 -8.70
N LYS A 18 -17.06 -14.33 -8.45
CA LYS A 18 -17.19 -13.25 -9.45
C LYS A 18 -16.07 -13.33 -10.47
N LYS A 19 -16.38 -12.96 -11.71
CA LYS A 19 -15.37 -12.85 -12.76
C LYS A 19 -14.37 -11.74 -12.45
N TYR A 20 -13.10 -12.08 -12.45
CA TYR A 20 -12.00 -11.15 -12.22
C TYR A 20 -11.94 -10.09 -13.31
N SER A 21 -12.10 -10.48 -14.58
CA SER A 21 -12.19 -9.54 -15.72
C SER A 21 -13.32 -8.50 -15.58
N LEU A 22 -14.46 -8.90 -15.01
CA LEU A 22 -15.58 -7.98 -14.79
C LEU A 22 -15.25 -6.97 -13.69
N VAL A 23 -14.70 -7.43 -12.57
CA VAL A 23 -14.35 -6.55 -11.44
C VAL A 23 -13.27 -5.56 -11.84
N THR A 24 -12.20 -6.03 -12.50
CA THR A 24 -11.10 -5.17 -12.96
C THR A 24 -11.57 -4.10 -13.94
N LYS A 25 -12.44 -4.46 -14.90
CA LYS A 25 -13.02 -3.49 -15.84
C LYS A 25 -13.81 -2.37 -15.15
N GLU A 26 -14.58 -2.68 -14.11
CA GLU A 26 -15.31 -1.65 -13.35
C GLU A 26 -14.37 -0.81 -12.47
N ILE A 27 -13.28 -1.40 -11.97
CA ILE A 27 -12.23 -0.67 -11.27
C ILE A 27 -11.52 0.30 -12.20
N ASP A 28 -11.15 -0.10 -13.41
CA ASP A 28 -10.47 0.79 -14.36
C ASP A 28 -11.35 2.02 -14.65
N ARG A 29 -12.64 1.81 -14.94
CA ARG A 29 -13.60 2.91 -15.13
C ARG A 29 -13.73 3.81 -13.91
N PHE A 30 -13.69 3.24 -12.71
CA PHE A 30 -13.74 4.01 -11.47
C PHE A 30 -12.48 4.87 -11.30
N LEU A 31 -11.30 4.30 -11.53
CA LEU A 31 -10.04 5.02 -11.42
C LEU A 31 -9.94 6.13 -12.46
N ASP A 32 -10.27 5.85 -13.73
CA ASP A 32 -10.28 6.85 -14.81
C ASP A 32 -11.15 8.07 -14.47
N LYS A 33 -12.28 7.85 -13.81
CA LYS A 33 -13.24 8.91 -13.51
C LYS A 33 -12.92 9.70 -12.24
N TYR A 34 -12.26 9.07 -11.26
CA TYR A 34 -12.20 9.62 -9.90
C TYR A 34 -10.81 9.70 -9.29
N LEU A 35 -9.78 9.04 -9.83
CA LEU A 35 -8.48 8.92 -9.18
C LEU A 35 -7.85 10.28 -8.83
N ASP A 36 -7.86 11.23 -9.77
CA ASP A 36 -7.26 12.56 -9.56
C ASP A 36 -7.89 13.33 -8.39
N LYS A 37 -9.16 13.04 -8.08
CA LYS A 37 -9.88 13.69 -6.97
C LYS A 37 -9.53 13.11 -5.61
N PHE A 38 -8.94 11.92 -5.57
CA PHE A 38 -8.57 11.23 -4.33
C PHE A 38 -7.12 11.42 -3.93
N PHE A 39 -6.29 12.03 -4.77
CA PHE A 39 -4.91 12.27 -4.41
C PHE A 39 -4.77 13.30 -3.28
N TYR A 40 -4.14 12.86 -2.20
CA TYR A 40 -3.70 13.77 -1.15
C TYR A 40 -2.47 14.55 -1.62
N ILE A 41 -2.68 15.79 -2.06
CA ILE A 41 -1.65 16.63 -2.71
C ILE A 41 -0.34 16.72 -1.91
N PRO A 42 -0.32 16.86 -0.57
CA PRO A 42 0.94 16.87 0.18
C PRO A 42 1.78 15.60 0.00
N ALA A 43 1.15 14.41 -0.04
CA ALA A 43 1.85 13.16 -0.30
C ALA A 43 2.37 13.06 -1.74
N ILE A 44 1.60 13.56 -2.71
CA ILE A 44 2.03 13.62 -4.12
C ILE A 44 3.26 14.52 -4.28
N LYS A 45 3.33 15.65 -3.57
CA LYS A 45 4.51 16.52 -3.59
C LYS A 45 5.76 15.82 -3.03
N GLU A 46 5.63 15.07 -1.94
CA GLU A 46 6.74 14.27 -1.40
C GLU A 46 7.17 13.15 -2.36
N LEU A 47 6.21 12.52 -3.04
CA LEU A 47 6.49 11.52 -4.08
C LEU A 47 7.24 12.14 -5.27
N GLN A 48 6.75 13.26 -5.80
CA GLN A 48 7.40 13.98 -6.92
C GLN A 48 8.82 14.42 -6.56
N LYS A 49 9.02 14.91 -5.33
CA LYS A 49 10.35 15.22 -4.82
C LYS A 49 11.25 13.99 -4.79
N ALA A 50 10.75 12.86 -4.28
CA ALA A 50 11.52 11.62 -4.26
C ALA A 50 11.88 11.11 -5.67
N ILE A 51 10.98 11.27 -6.65
CA ILE A 51 11.26 10.97 -8.06
C ILE A 51 12.35 11.88 -8.60
N PHE A 52 12.26 13.19 -8.36
CA PHE A 52 13.25 14.18 -8.80
C PHE A 52 14.64 13.91 -8.18
N GLU A 53 14.67 13.46 -6.93
CA GLU A 53 15.89 13.07 -6.21
C GLU A 53 16.39 11.65 -6.59
N ASN A 54 15.76 11.00 -7.58
CA ASN A 54 16.09 9.67 -8.09
C ASN A 54 16.07 8.59 -6.99
N HIS A 55 15.13 8.68 -6.06
CA HIS A 55 14.90 7.65 -5.05
C HIS A 55 14.26 6.41 -5.66
N TYR A 56 14.59 5.25 -5.09
CA TYR A 56 13.85 4.01 -5.34
C TYR A 56 12.56 4.00 -4.51
N ILE A 57 11.41 4.00 -5.18
CA ILE A 57 10.08 4.13 -4.58
C ILE A 57 9.33 2.81 -4.67
N ALA A 58 8.83 2.34 -3.52
CA ALA A 58 8.02 1.12 -3.42
C ALA A 58 6.71 1.38 -2.66
N ILE A 59 5.60 0.81 -3.15
CA ILE A 59 4.30 0.85 -2.47
C ILE A 59 4.03 -0.50 -1.80
N PHE A 60 3.78 -0.50 -0.49
CA PHE A 60 3.30 -1.69 0.23
C PHE A 60 1.91 -1.44 0.78
N SER A 61 0.89 -2.00 0.15
CA SER A 61 -0.52 -1.69 0.44
C SER A 61 -1.28 -2.93 0.89
N SER A 62 -2.17 -2.75 1.87
CA SER A 62 -3.13 -3.79 2.25
C SER A 62 -4.23 -3.97 1.19
N SER A 63 -4.41 -3.00 0.30
CA SER A 63 -5.42 -3.08 -0.76
C SER A 63 -5.10 -4.19 -1.77
N PRO A 64 -6.11 -4.75 -2.46
CA PRO A 64 -5.91 -5.76 -3.49
C PRO A 64 -5.05 -5.31 -4.68
N VAL A 65 -4.33 -6.26 -5.29
CA VAL A 65 -3.49 -6.03 -6.49
C VAL A 65 -4.24 -5.28 -7.59
N PHE A 66 -5.49 -5.67 -7.88
CA PHE A 66 -6.29 -5.03 -8.95
C PHE A 66 -6.62 -3.55 -8.69
N LEU A 67 -6.48 -3.04 -7.46
CA LEU A 67 -6.56 -1.60 -7.17
C LEU A 67 -5.19 -0.94 -7.20
N VAL A 68 -4.18 -1.61 -6.63
CA VAL A 68 -2.87 -1.01 -6.39
C VAL A 68 -2.04 -0.94 -7.67
N GLN A 69 -2.14 -1.95 -8.53
CA GLN A 69 -1.36 -2.03 -9.77
C GLN A 69 -1.59 -0.81 -10.69
N PRO A 70 -2.82 -0.48 -11.14
CA PRO A 70 -3.03 0.67 -12.02
C PRO A 70 -2.58 1.98 -11.39
N ILE A 71 -2.78 2.16 -10.08
CA ILE A 71 -2.31 3.35 -9.36
C ILE A 71 -0.77 3.41 -9.34
N SER A 72 -0.10 2.27 -9.15
CA SER A 72 1.37 2.21 -9.14
C SER A 72 1.98 2.55 -10.50
N GLU A 73 1.30 2.17 -11.59
CA GLU A 73 1.69 2.47 -12.97
C GLU A 73 1.52 3.97 -13.25
N ILE A 74 0.39 4.57 -12.86
CA ILE A 74 0.12 6.01 -12.97
C ILE A 74 1.15 6.83 -12.19
N LEU A 75 1.49 6.40 -10.97
CA LEU A 75 2.48 7.05 -10.12
C LEU A 75 3.93 6.75 -10.51
N LYS A 76 4.17 5.84 -11.47
CA LYS A 76 5.49 5.45 -11.99
C LYS A 76 6.47 5.04 -10.88
N VAL A 77 5.99 4.28 -9.90
CA VAL A 77 6.85 3.75 -8.82
C VAL A 77 7.66 2.55 -9.31
N ASN A 78 8.78 2.23 -8.65
CA ASN A 78 9.67 1.16 -9.10
C ASN A 78 9.10 -0.24 -8.82
N GLU A 79 8.39 -0.42 -7.70
CA GLU A 79 7.71 -1.67 -7.41
C GLU A 79 6.53 -1.50 -6.46
N PHE A 80 5.65 -2.50 -6.41
CA PHE A 80 4.61 -2.57 -5.38
C PHE A 80 4.43 -3.98 -4.84
N LYS A 81 3.90 -4.07 -3.62
CA LYS A 81 3.36 -5.30 -3.02
C LYS A 81 1.98 -5.01 -2.45
N ALA A 82 1.04 -5.89 -2.75
CA ALA A 82 -0.38 -5.73 -2.44
C ALA A 82 -0.99 -7.05 -1.96
N THR A 83 -2.22 -6.99 -1.45
CA THR A 83 -3.00 -8.19 -1.14
C THR A 83 -3.36 -8.94 -2.43
N LYS A 84 -3.06 -10.24 -2.50
CA LYS A 84 -3.27 -11.06 -3.70
C LYS A 84 -4.38 -12.07 -3.47
N TYR A 85 -5.28 -12.16 -4.45
CA TYR A 85 -6.30 -13.19 -4.54
C TYR A 85 -5.98 -14.07 -5.76
N LEU A 86 -6.20 -15.38 -5.63
CA LEU A 86 -6.05 -16.33 -6.72
C LEU A 86 -7.31 -16.34 -7.57
N ILE A 87 -7.09 -16.47 -8.87
CA ILE A 87 -8.12 -16.59 -9.89
C ILE A 87 -8.05 -18.03 -10.43
N ASP A 88 -9.20 -18.68 -10.57
CA ASP A 88 -9.30 -20.01 -11.15
C ASP A 88 -9.22 -20.00 -12.69
N GLN A 89 -9.29 -21.18 -13.29
CA GLN A 89 -9.28 -21.39 -14.74
C GLN A 89 -10.49 -20.79 -15.47
N ASP A 90 -11.58 -20.46 -14.74
CA ASP A 90 -12.80 -19.87 -15.28
C ASP A 90 -12.85 -18.34 -15.11
N ASP A 91 -11.70 -17.71 -14.82
CA ASP A 91 -11.57 -16.28 -14.54
C ASP A 91 -12.35 -15.83 -13.28
N LYS A 92 -12.55 -16.70 -12.27
CA LYS A 92 -13.25 -16.33 -11.04
C LYS A 92 -12.31 -16.22 -9.85
N PHE A 93 -12.62 -15.33 -8.92
CA PHE A 93 -11.94 -15.29 -7.62
C PHE A 93 -12.18 -16.61 -6.85
N ASP A 94 -11.09 -17.34 -6.57
CA ASP A 94 -11.07 -18.64 -5.89
C ASP A 94 -10.81 -18.49 -4.38
N LYS A 95 -9.65 -17.92 -4.03
CA LYS A 95 -9.23 -17.76 -2.63
C LYS A 95 -8.29 -16.59 -2.42
N ILE A 96 -8.13 -16.21 -1.15
CA ILE A 96 -7.14 -15.23 -0.72
C ILE A 96 -5.77 -15.91 -0.63
N GLU A 97 -4.79 -15.44 -1.40
CA GLU A 97 -3.42 -15.97 -1.38
C GLU A 97 -2.59 -15.33 -0.27
N VAL A 98 -2.59 -13.99 -0.23
CA VAL A 98 -1.80 -13.24 0.73
C VAL A 98 -2.49 -11.93 1.07
N ILE A 99 -2.66 -11.67 2.36
CA ILE A 99 -3.08 -10.35 2.86
C ILE A 99 -1.84 -9.58 3.27
N MET A 100 -1.63 -8.40 2.69
CA MET A 100 -0.44 -7.57 2.89
C MET A 100 -0.56 -6.70 4.16
N ASN A 101 -0.50 -7.34 5.33
CA ASN A 101 -0.55 -6.68 6.63
C ASN A 101 0.79 -6.02 7.02
N GLY A 102 0.80 -5.22 8.09
CA GLY A 102 1.98 -4.47 8.56
C GLY A 102 3.25 -5.31 8.73
N LYS A 103 3.13 -6.53 9.27
CA LYS A 103 4.27 -7.46 9.41
C LYS A 103 4.84 -7.88 8.06
N LYS A 104 3.99 -8.18 7.08
CA LYS A 104 4.43 -8.52 5.71
C LYS A 104 5.01 -7.30 5.00
N LYS A 105 4.41 -6.11 5.13
CA LYS A 105 5.00 -4.88 4.60
C LYS A 105 6.41 -4.64 5.13
N ALA A 106 6.62 -4.80 6.44
CA ALA A 106 7.94 -4.69 7.05
C ALA A 106 8.94 -5.76 6.55
N LYS A 107 8.46 -6.99 6.29
CA LYS A 107 9.26 -8.07 5.70
C LYS A 107 9.68 -7.73 4.25
N GLU A 108 8.74 -7.29 3.42
CA GLU A 108 9.00 -6.86 2.04
C GLU A 108 9.99 -5.68 2.01
N ALA A 109 9.82 -4.69 2.88
CA ALA A 109 10.74 -3.56 3.00
C ALA A 109 12.17 -4.01 3.35
N LYS A 110 12.32 -4.91 4.33
CA LYS A 110 13.64 -5.46 4.69
C LYS A 110 14.25 -6.29 3.55
N GLY A 111 13.44 -7.04 2.83
CA GLY A 111 13.87 -7.78 1.64
C GLY A 111 14.37 -6.84 0.55
N LEU A 112 13.63 -5.78 0.26
CA LEU A 112 14.01 -4.74 -0.69
C LEU A 112 15.33 -4.05 -0.28
N MET A 113 15.46 -3.67 1.00
CA MET A 113 16.70 -3.07 1.50
C MET A 113 17.93 -3.97 1.25
N LYS A 114 17.78 -5.29 1.45
CA LYS A 114 18.85 -6.25 1.16
C LYS A 114 19.17 -6.31 -0.33
N ARG A 115 18.15 -6.35 -1.20
CA ARG A 115 18.35 -6.36 -2.66
C ARG A 115 19.07 -5.11 -3.17
N LEU A 116 18.77 -3.95 -2.58
CA LEU A 116 19.40 -2.67 -2.94
C LEU A 116 20.70 -2.39 -2.18
N ASN A 117 21.12 -3.29 -1.27
CA ASN A 117 22.28 -3.09 -0.39
C ASN A 117 22.26 -1.75 0.38
N ILE A 118 21.09 -1.37 0.92
CA ILE A 118 20.91 -0.13 1.68
C ILE A 118 20.63 -0.39 3.17
N THR A 119 20.98 0.57 4.00
CA THR A 119 20.72 0.53 5.45
C THR A 119 19.53 1.40 5.83
N LYS A 120 18.98 1.19 7.04
CA LYS A 120 17.87 1.96 7.61
C LYS A 120 18.07 3.48 7.54
N LYS A 121 19.33 3.96 7.57
CA LYS A 121 19.68 5.39 7.48
C LYS A 121 19.23 6.05 6.15
N LYS A 122 19.09 5.26 5.08
CA LYS A 122 18.70 5.72 3.74
C LYS A 122 17.23 5.47 3.41
N VAL A 123 16.43 5.03 4.39
CA VAL A 123 15.03 4.66 4.18
C VAL A 123 14.10 5.67 4.83
N SER A 124 13.09 6.08 4.07
CA SER A 124 11.95 6.90 4.50
C SER A 124 10.66 6.09 4.37
N VAL A 125 9.77 6.16 5.36
CA VAL A 125 8.44 5.53 5.33
C VAL A 125 7.37 6.57 5.54
N TYR A 126 6.31 6.47 4.72
CA TYR A 126 5.12 7.31 4.73
C TYR A 126 3.91 6.38 4.91
N SER A 127 3.06 6.63 5.91
CA SER A 127 1.81 5.89 6.12
C SER A 127 0.85 6.68 7.01
N ASP A 128 -0.46 6.43 6.84
CA ASP A 128 -1.57 6.97 7.62
C ASP A 128 -2.03 6.04 8.76
N SER A 129 -1.63 4.76 8.68
CA SER A 129 -2.17 3.71 9.54
C SER A 129 -1.22 3.31 10.67
N ILE A 130 -1.80 3.13 11.86
CA ILE A 130 -1.08 2.54 13.00
C ILE A 130 -0.72 1.07 12.75
N ASP A 131 -1.42 0.39 11.83
CA ASP A 131 -1.13 -1.00 11.48
C ASP A 131 0.24 -1.15 10.76
N ASP A 132 0.83 -0.05 10.31
CA ASP A 132 2.14 -0.01 9.65
C ASP A 132 3.29 0.30 10.64
N LEU A 133 3.06 0.15 11.94
CA LEU A 133 4.08 0.42 12.96
C LEU A 133 5.37 -0.36 12.72
N GLU A 134 5.30 -1.65 12.41
CA GLU A 134 6.49 -2.46 12.11
C GLU A 134 7.21 -1.98 10.84
N LEU A 135 6.48 -1.42 9.86
CA LEU A 135 7.07 -0.84 8.65
C LEU A 135 7.81 0.45 8.99
N PHE A 136 7.26 1.32 9.83
CA PHE A 136 7.95 2.51 10.32
C PHE A 136 9.29 2.16 10.97
N GLU A 137 9.35 1.07 11.74
CA GLU A 137 10.59 0.64 12.40
C GLU A 137 11.70 0.20 11.45
N VAL A 138 11.41 -0.03 10.16
CA VAL A 138 12.41 -0.32 9.13
C VAL A 138 13.18 0.94 8.70
N ALA A 139 12.61 2.14 8.92
CA ALA A 139 13.10 3.39 8.35
C ALA A 139 13.72 4.35 9.38
N LYS A 140 14.67 5.20 8.94
CA LYS A 140 15.18 6.31 9.76
C LYS A 140 14.21 7.48 9.73
N LYS A 141 13.78 7.92 8.55
CA LYS A 141 12.76 8.96 8.40
C LYS A 141 11.37 8.31 8.43
N LYS A 142 10.51 8.80 9.33
CA LYS A 142 9.15 8.30 9.53
C LYS A 142 8.20 9.48 9.42
N VAL A 143 7.27 9.39 8.48
CA VAL A 143 6.30 10.44 8.20
C VAL A 143 4.90 9.86 8.33
N ALA A 144 4.14 10.38 9.28
CA ALA A 144 2.75 10.04 9.49
C ALA A 144 1.89 10.94 8.59
N VAL A 145 1.25 10.37 7.57
CA VAL A 145 0.54 11.12 6.51
C VAL A 145 -0.95 11.07 6.79
N SER A 146 -1.62 12.21 6.97
CA SER A 146 -3.04 12.28 7.36
C SER A 146 -3.44 11.21 8.41
N PRO A 147 -2.70 11.14 9.54
CA PRO A 147 -2.67 9.92 10.33
C PRO A 147 -3.98 9.66 11.08
N SER A 148 -4.33 8.38 11.20
CA SER A 148 -5.34 7.92 12.16
C SER A 148 -5.06 8.45 13.57
N SER A 149 -6.09 8.61 14.40
CA SER A 149 -5.94 9.19 15.74
C SER A 149 -4.90 8.46 16.62
N LYS A 150 -4.75 7.14 16.44
CA LYS A 150 -3.73 6.34 17.12
C LYS A 150 -2.32 6.65 16.61
N LEU A 151 -2.13 6.71 15.29
CA LEU A 151 -0.84 7.06 14.70
C LEU A 151 -0.46 8.52 15.00
N TYR A 152 -1.41 9.45 15.01
CA TYR A 152 -1.18 10.85 15.38
C TYR A 152 -0.59 10.99 16.78
N LYS A 153 -1.22 10.34 17.79
CA LYS A 153 -0.73 10.35 19.17
C LYS A 153 0.69 9.78 19.27
N LEU A 154 0.95 8.68 18.55
CA LEU A 154 2.27 8.06 18.52
C LEU A 154 3.32 8.96 17.86
N ALA A 155 2.98 9.55 16.71
CA ALA A 155 3.86 10.44 15.96
C ALA A 155 4.23 11.68 16.79
N LYS A 156 3.26 12.30 17.46
CA LYS A 156 3.52 13.39 18.42
C LYS A 156 4.45 12.96 19.56
N LYS A 157 4.16 11.83 20.21
CA LYS A 157 4.98 11.32 21.32
C LYS A 157 6.43 11.04 20.91
N ARG A 158 6.64 10.58 19.68
CA ARG A 158 7.96 10.19 19.15
C ARG A 158 8.62 11.26 18.28
N ASN A 159 8.06 12.46 18.21
CA ASN A 159 8.51 13.55 17.35
C ASN A 159 8.71 13.12 15.88
N TRP A 160 7.80 12.31 15.35
CA TRP A 160 7.76 11.98 13.92
C TRP A 160 7.16 13.14 13.14
N GLN A 161 7.60 13.31 11.90
CA GLN A 161 6.99 14.27 10.99
C GLN A 161 5.52 13.86 10.76
N ILE A 162 4.62 14.83 10.82
CA ILE A 162 3.21 14.67 10.46
C ILE A 162 2.99 15.50 9.22
N LEU A 163 2.44 14.87 8.18
CA LEU A 163 2.12 15.48 6.90
C LEU A 163 0.60 15.55 6.73
#